data_AF-A0A060ZBN3-F1
#
_entry.id   AF-A0A060ZBN3-F1
#
_cell.length_a   1.000
_cell.length_b   1.000
_cell.length_c   1.000
_cell.angle_alpha   90.00
_cell.angle_beta   90.00
_cell.angle_gamma   90.00
#
_symmetry.space_group_name_H-M   'P 1'
#
loop_
_entity.id
_entity.type
_entity.pdbx_description
1 polymer ?
#
loop_
_entity_poly.entity_id
_entity_poly.type
_entity_poly.pdbx_seq_one_letter_code
_entity_poly.pdbx_strand_id
1 'polypeptide(L)' 'MQVVTVDGLLFPHARQVLRIQHRRRLYGAKKWSSETVYAITDLPAEQADAAEIAAVIDGWVYTTQRYTPVGRSWP' A
#
# COMPACT_ATOMS: atom_id res chain seq x y z
N MET A 1 -4.22 10.45 -0.43
CA MET A 1 -3.66 9.39 -1.30
C MET A 1 -2.69 10.04 -2.27
N GLN A 2 -1.60 9.36 -2.64
CA GLN A 2 -0.68 9.83 -3.69
C GLN A 2 -0.44 8.71 -4.70
N VAL A 3 -0.30 9.08 -5.97
CA VAL A 3 0.00 8.17 -7.08
C VAL A 3 1.11 8.78 -7.93
N VAL A 4 2.01 7.94 -8.41
CA VAL A 4 3.08 8.33 -9.34
C VAL A 4 3.14 7.29 -10.46
N THR A 5 3.08 7.76 -11.70
CA THR A 5 3.39 6.93 -12.87
C THR A 5 4.90 6.75 -12.93
N VAL A 6 5.35 5.52 -13.12
CA VAL A 6 6.77 5.16 -13.08
C VAL A 6 7.17 4.41 -14.33
N ASP A 7 8.41 4.63 -14.74
CA ASP A 7 9.12 3.82 -15.73
C ASP A 7 10.49 3.43 -15.14
N GLY A 8 10.99 2.25 -15.49
CA GLY A 8 12.35 1.84 -15.12
C GLY A 8 12.55 1.39 -13.67
N LEU A 9 11.50 0.97 -12.96
CA LEU A 9 11.67 0.22 -11.71
C LEU A 9 12.27 -1.16 -11.99
N LEU A 10 12.85 -1.79 -10.96
CA LEU A 10 13.21 -3.23 -11.00
C LEU A 10 11.99 -4.15 -11.21
N PHE A 11 10.80 -3.56 -11.27
CA PHE A 11 9.54 -4.16 -11.70
C PHE A 11 9.25 -3.67 -13.12
N PRO A 12 9.69 -4.38 -14.17
CA PRO A 12 9.67 -3.87 -15.55
C PRO A 12 8.27 -3.59 -16.11
N HIS A 13 7.24 -4.16 -15.48
CA HIS A 13 5.84 -3.96 -15.88
C HIS A 13 5.10 -2.96 -15.00
N ALA A 14 5.72 -2.45 -13.93
CA ALA A 14 5.07 -1.49 -13.06
C ALA A 14 4.79 -0.20 -13.83
N ARG A 15 3.54 0.25 -13.75
CA ARG A 15 3.07 1.49 -14.38
C ARG A 15 2.71 2.54 -13.35
N GLN A 16 2.22 2.14 -12.17
CA GLN A 16 1.88 3.07 -11.10
C GLN A 16 2.38 2.59 -9.74
N VAL A 17 2.82 3.55 -8.92
CA VAL A 17 3.09 3.35 -7.49
C VAL A 17 2.16 4.24 -6.69
N LEU A 18 1.52 3.67 -5.67
CA LEU A 18 0.52 4.34 -4.86
C LEU A 18 0.96 4.35 -3.40
N ARG A 19 0.77 5.50 -2.74
CA ARG A 19 0.85 5.65 -1.28
C ARG A 19 -0.54 5.91 -0.73
N ILE A 20 -1.07 4.91 -0.05
CA ILE A 20 -2.44 4.90 0.47
C ILE A 20 -2.38 5.06 1.98
N GLN A 21 -3.14 6.01 2.52
CA GLN A 21 -3.36 6.10 3.96
C GLN A 21 -4.61 5.31 4.28
N HIS A 22 -4.42 4.16 4.91
CA HIS A 22 -5.49 3.25 5.29
C HIS A 22 -5.82 3.46 6.77
N ARG A 23 -7.08 3.75 7.08
CA ARG A 23 -7.53 4.00 8.46
C ARG A 23 -8.43 2.86 8.90
N ARG A 24 -7.89 1.94 9.71
CA ARG A 24 -8.62 0.78 10.20
C ARG A 24 -8.98 0.91 11.68
N ARG A 25 -10.10 0.31 12.05
CA ARG A 25 -10.45 0.04 13.43
C ARG A 25 -10.63 -1.46 13.57
N LEU A 26 -9.75 -2.11 14.33
CA LEU A 26 -9.95 -3.51 14.68
C LEU A 26 -11.25 -3.66 15.48
N TYR A 27 -11.96 -4.76 15.27
CA TYR A 27 -13.15 -5.06 16.04
C TYR A 27 -12.80 -5.08 17.54
N GLY A 28 -13.53 -4.31 18.35
CA GLY A 28 -13.25 -4.13 19.79
C GLY A 28 -12.18 -3.08 20.14
N ALA A 29 -11.43 -2.53 19.18
CA ALA A 29 -10.46 -1.47 19.47
C ALA A 29 -11.16 -0.13 19.77
N LYS A 30 -10.72 0.57 20.81
CA LYS A 30 -11.18 1.94 21.14
C LYS A 30 -10.53 3.02 20.27
N LYS A 31 -9.41 2.72 19.63
CA LYS A 31 -8.63 3.67 18.84
C LYS A 31 -8.61 3.27 17.37
N TRP A 32 -8.67 4.26 16.50
CA TRP A 32 -8.38 4.12 15.08
C TRP A 32 -6.86 3.99 14.89
N SER A 33 -6.45 3.13 13.97
CA SER A 33 -5.06 3.03 13.53
C SER A 33 -4.96 3.56 12.09
N SER A 34 -3.92 4.34 11.82
CA SER A 34 -3.58 4.78 10.47
C SER A 34 -2.34 4.04 10.02
N GLU A 35 -2.42 3.35 8.89
CA GLU A 35 -1.32 2.65 8.25
C GLU A 35 -1.05 3.30 6.88
N THR A 36 0.21 3.36 6.48
CA THR A 36 0.57 3.75 5.11
C THR A 36 0.87 2.48 4.34
N VAL A 37 0.07 2.21 3.32
CA VAL A 37 0.22 1.08 2.40
C VAL A 37 0.86 1.58 1.11
N TYR A 38 1.87 0.88 0.64
CA TYR A 38 2.47 1.11 -0.67
C TYR A 38 2.01 0.02 -1.62
N ALA A 39 1.45 0.40 -2.76
CA ALA A 39 1.02 -0.53 -3.80
C ALA A 39 1.79 -0.23 -5.08
N ILE A 40 2.10 -1.29 -5.83
CA ILE A 40 2.72 -1.23 -7.15
C ILE A 40 1.81 -2.03 -8.07
N THR A 41 1.46 -1.45 -9.21
CA THR A 41 0.57 -2.08 -10.19
C THR A 41 1.12 -1.91 -11.61
N ASP A 42 0.85 -2.89 -12.46
CA ASP A 42 1.09 -2.85 -13.90
C ASP A 42 -0.06 -2.18 -14.68
N LEU A 43 -1.19 -1.92 -14.00
CA LEU A 43 -2.29 -1.16 -14.60
C LEU A 43 -1.87 0.29 -14.84
N PRO A 44 -2.11 0.84 -16.04
CA PRO A 44 -1.97 2.27 -16.28
C PRO A 44 -3.17 3.04 -15.73
N ALA A 45 -2.98 4.34 -15.49
CA ALA A 45 -4.01 5.23 -14.92
C ALA A 45 -5.30 5.32 -15.76
N GLU A 46 -5.22 5.00 -17.06
CA GLU A 46 -6.37 4.97 -17.98
C GLU A 46 -7.26 3.72 -17.78
N GLN A 47 -6.71 2.64 -17.23
CA GLN A 47 -7.43 1.39 -16.98
C GLN A 47 -7.94 1.28 -15.55
N ALA A 48 -7.21 1.82 -14.59
CA ALA A 48 -7.63 1.89 -13.21
C ALA A 48 -7.07 3.14 -12.56
N ASP A 49 -7.96 3.98 -12.04
CA ASP A 49 -7.54 5.14 -11.30
C ASP A 49 -7.14 4.77 -9.85
N ALA A 50 -6.54 5.74 -9.18
CA ALA A 50 -6.05 5.58 -7.81
C ALA A 50 -7.18 5.19 -6.83
N ALA A 51 -8.39 5.75 -6.99
CA ALA A 51 -9.52 5.46 -6.11
C ALA A 51 -10.05 4.04 -6.33
N GLU A 52 -10.12 3.56 -7.58
CA GLU A 52 -10.51 2.19 -7.92
C GLU A 52 -9.53 1.18 -7.30
N ILE A 53 -8.22 1.41 -7.45
CA ILE A 53 -7.18 0.57 -6.84
C ILE A 53 -7.28 0.61 -5.31
N ALA A 54 -7.52 1.78 -4.70
CA ALA A 54 -7.67 1.91 -3.26
C ALA A 54 -8.90 1.14 -2.73
N ALA A 55 -10.01 1.16 -3.46
CA ALA A 55 -11.22 0.44 -3.08
C ALA A 55 -11.00 -1.08 -3.06
N VAL A 56 -10.25 -1.61 -4.02
CA VAL A 56 -9.86 -3.03 -4.03
C VAL A 56 -8.98 -3.38 -2.84
N ILE A 57 -8.00 -2.51 -2.52
CA ILE A 57 -7.05 -2.72 -1.41
C ILE A 57 -7.74 -2.66 -0.04
N ASP A 58 -8.79 -1.85 0.14
CA ASP A 58 -9.54 -1.75 1.40
C ASP A 58 -10.16 -3.11 1.81
N GLY A 59 -10.52 -3.94 0.83
CA GLY A 59 -11.03 -5.30 1.06
C GLY A 59 -9.96 -6.36 1.33
N TRP A 60 -8.66 -6.05 1.20
CA TRP A 60 -7.59 -7.03 1.37
C TRP A 60 -7.19 -7.18 2.83
N VAL A 61 -7.19 -8.42 3.32
CA VAL A 61 -6.54 -8.76 4.60
C VAL A 61 -5.04 -8.95 4.32
N TYR A 62 -4.29 -7.85 4.27
CA TYR A 62 -2.84 -7.97 4.37
C TYR A 62 -2.51 -8.37 5.82
N THR A 63 -1.75 -9.46 5.99
CA THR A 63 -1.09 -9.68 7.28
C THR A 63 -0.07 -8.57 7.41
N THR A 64 -0.34 -7.56 8.26
CA THR A 64 0.68 -6.56 8.61
C THR A 64 1.77 -7.32 9.35
N GLN A 65 2.78 -7.81 8.63
CA GLN A 65 4.03 -8.21 9.26
C GLN A 65 4.67 -6.90 9.72
N ARG A 66 4.24 -6.43 10.90
CA ARG A 66 4.93 -5.35 11.60
C ARG A 66 6.34 -5.86 11.77
N TYR A 67 7.26 -5.32 10.97
CA TYR A 67 8.68 -5.49 11.22
C TYR A 67 8.93 -4.85 12.58
N THR A 68 8.87 -5.68 13.63
CA THR A 68 9.38 -5.31 14.94
C THR A 68 10.87 -5.54 14.80
N PRO A 69 11.71 -4.50 14.78
CA PRO A 69 13.15 -4.69 14.72
C PRO A 69 13.58 -5.42 15.99
N VAL A 70 13.61 -6.75 15.93
CA VAL A 70 14.24 -7.57 16.97
C VAL A 70 15.73 -7.56 16.64
N GLY A 71 16.43 -6.63 17.29
CA GLY A 71 17.86 -6.72 17.60
C GLY A 71 18.76 -7.15 16.46
N ARG A 72 18.76 -6.44 15.33
CA ARG A 72 19.80 -6.64 14.32
C ARG A 72 20.27 -5.31 13.74
N SER A 73 21.41 -4.84 14.24
CA SER A 73 22.29 -3.94 13.50
C SER A 73 22.69 -4.67 12.23
N TRP A 74 22.35 -4.09 11.07
CA TRP A 74 22.84 -4.57 9.78
C TRP A 74 24.12 -3.79 9.43
N PRO A 75 25.15 -4.44 8.86
CA PRO A 75 26.42 -3.80 8.49
C PRO A 75 26.29 -2.67 7.47
#